data_AF-A0A840E020-F1
#
_entry.id   AF-A0A840E020-F1
#
_cell.length_a   1.000
_cell.length_b   1.000
_cell.length_c   1.000
_cell.angle_alpha   90.00
_cell.angle_beta   90.00
_cell.angle_gamma   90.00
#
_symmetry.space_group_name_H-M   'P 1'
#
loop_
_entity.id
_entity.type
_entity.pdbx_description
1 polymer ?
#
loop_
_entity_poly.entity_id
_entity_poly.type
_entity_poly.pdbx_seq_one_letter_code
_entity_poly.pdbx_strand_id
1 'polypeptide(L)'
;MQKKWVATAVGYVPWGDGAEEYFYNLYEYEDGTRECEKFDGGQYYTTPENADFSTKAQVKAWVYGGAIPKSVLNYEPLIDEINKEIKKLSEAT
;
A
#
# COMPACT_ATOMS: atom_id res chain seq x y z
N MET A 1 9.59 -12.07 -15.58
CA MET A 1 9.14 -11.84 -14.19
C MET A 1 7.80 -11.12 -14.26
N GLN A 2 6.73 -11.76 -13.79
CA GLN A 2 5.41 -11.13 -13.78
C GLN A 2 5.31 -10.20 -12.56
N LYS A 3 5.11 -8.90 -12.81
CA LYS A 3 4.87 -7.90 -11.77
C LYS A 3 3.39 -7.94 -11.38
N LYS A 4 3.08 -8.34 -10.15
CA LYS A 4 1.70 -8.37 -9.64
C LYS A 4 1.46 -7.13 -8.78
N TRP A 5 0.39 -6.40 -9.09
CA TRP A 5 -0.07 -5.33 -8.21
C TRP A 5 -0.75 -5.92 -6.97
N VAL A 6 -0.38 -5.39 -5.80
CA VAL A 6 -0.86 -5.84 -4.48
C VAL A 6 -1.89 -4.88 -3.93
N ALA A 7 -1.55 -3.60 -3.85
CA ALA A 7 -2.40 -2.54 -3.29
C ALA A 7 -1.88 -1.15 -3.65
N THR A 8 -2.69 -0.14 -3.37
CA THR A 8 -2.26 1.27 -3.36
C THR A 8 -2.43 1.83 -1.95
N ALA A 9 -1.36 2.37 -1.37
CA ALA A 9 -1.40 3.08 -0.09
C ALA A 9 -1.36 4.60 -0.30
N VAL A 10 -2.01 5.36 0.58
CA VAL A 10 -1.98 6.82 0.61
C VAL A 10 -1.22 7.32 1.83
N GLY A 11 -0.44 8.38 1.69
CA GLY A 11 0.27 8.99 2.80
C GLY A 11 0.64 10.42 2.54
N TYR A 12 1.07 11.11 3.59
CA TYR A 12 1.38 12.52 3.51
C TYR A 12 2.83 12.77 3.91
N VAL A 13 3.40 13.86 3.40
CA VAL A 13 4.69 14.42 3.82
C VAL A 13 4.45 15.87 4.23
N PRO A 14 4.97 16.31 5.39
CA PRO A 14 4.78 17.68 5.84
C PRO A 14 5.49 18.67 4.90
N TRP A 15 4.82 19.79 4.59
CA TRP A 15 5.35 20.87 3.77
C TRP A 15 4.86 22.23 4.30
N GLY A 16 5.71 22.91 5.07
CA GLY A 16 5.31 24.13 5.80
C GLY A 16 4.21 23.83 6.83
N ASP A 17 3.16 24.65 6.85
CA ASP A 17 1.93 24.39 7.63
C ASP A 17 1.00 23.35 6.96
N GLY A 18 1.34 23.00 5.72
CA GLY A 18 0.61 22.11 4.84
C GLY A 18 1.16 20.70 4.78
N ALA A 19 0.63 19.93 3.82
CA ALA A 19 1.08 18.59 3.53
C ALA A 19 0.98 18.28 2.03
N GLU A 20 1.87 17.44 1.54
CA GLU A 20 1.82 16.86 0.21
C GLU A 20 1.41 15.40 0.31
N GLU A 21 0.38 15.01 -0.44
CA GLU A 21 -0.13 13.65 -0.53
C GLU A 21 0.63 12.87 -1.58
N TYR A 22 0.84 11.59 -1.28
CA TYR A 22 1.49 10.63 -2.17
C TYR A 22 0.72 9.32 -2.19
N PHE A 23 0.64 8.74 -3.38
CA PHE A 23 0.14 7.39 -3.59
C PHE A 23 1.32 6.43 -3.83
N TYR A 24 1.26 5.27 -3.19
CA TYR A 24 2.28 4.24 -3.26
C TYR A 24 1.64 2.96 -3.81
N ASN A 25 1.88 2.66 -5.08
CA ASN A 25 1.49 1.37 -5.65
C ASN A 25 2.51 0.31 -5.22
N LEU A 26 2.01 -0.76 -4.62
CA LEU A 26 2.80 -1.86 -4.08
C LEU A 26 2.73 -3.03 -5.06
N TYR A 27 3.90 -3.54 -5.43
CA TYR A 27 4.03 -4.65 -6.37
C TYR A 27 4.91 -5.76 -5.82
N GLU A 28 4.51 -7.00 -6.07
CA GLU A 28 5.25 -8.20 -5.69
C GLU A 28 5.53 -9.04 -6.94
N TYR A 29 6.74 -9.58 -7.00
CA TYR A 29 7.19 -10.48 -8.05
C TYR A 29 7.05 -11.94 -7.60
N GLU A 30 7.07 -12.86 -8.57
CA GLU A 30 6.98 -14.31 -8.30
C GLU A 30 8.08 -14.85 -7.37
N ASP A 31 9.24 -14.19 -7.30
CA ASP A 31 10.35 -14.56 -6.42
C ASP A 31 10.26 -13.97 -5.01
N GLY A 32 9.15 -13.28 -4.69
CA GLY A 32 8.92 -12.61 -3.42
C GLY A 32 9.60 -11.24 -3.29
N THR A 33 10.30 -10.77 -4.32
CA THR A 33 10.80 -9.39 -4.36
C THR A 33 9.62 -8.43 -4.36
N ARG A 34 9.76 -7.30 -3.64
CA ARG A 34 8.75 -6.27 -3.53
C ARG A 34 9.30 -4.92 -3.96
N GLU A 35 8.47 -4.13 -4.61
CA GLU A 35 8.81 -2.76 -4.98
C GLU A 35 7.60 -1.84 -4.85
N CYS A 36 7.86 -0.53 -4.80
CA CYS A 36 6.81 0.47 -4.83
C CYS A 36 7.07 1.54 -5.89
N GLU A 37 6.00 2.00 -6.51
CA GLU A 37 6.00 3.22 -7.33
C GLU A 37 5.29 4.34 -6.57
N LYS A 38 5.92 5.51 -6.50
CA LYS A 38 5.39 6.71 -5.83
C LYS A 38 4.81 7.66 -6.88
N PHE A 39 3.60 8.13 -6.65
CA PHE A 39 2.93 9.15 -7.45
C PHE A 39 2.56 10.33 -6.58
N ASP A 40 2.65 11.53 -7.15
CA ASP A 40 2.25 12.77 -6.48
C ASP A 40 0.72 12.87 -6.47
N GLY A 41 0.15 13.30 -5.35
CA GLY A 41 -1.28 13.52 -5.16
C GLY A 41 -1.60 15.00 -4.99
N GLY A 42 -2.48 15.31 -4.03
CA GLY A 42 -2.82 16.68 -3.66
C GLY A 42 -1.71 17.42 -2.88
N GLN A 43 -1.63 18.73 -3.08
CA GLN A 43 -0.89 19.64 -2.19
C GLN A 43 -1.89 20.46 -1.39
N TYR A 44 -1.71 20.49 -0.07
CA TYR A 44 -2.61 21.17 0.86
C TYR A 44 -1.84 22.25 1.60
N TYR A 45 -2.34 23.48 1.58
CA TYR A 45 -1.75 24.61 2.33
C TYR A 45 -1.93 24.49 3.85
N THR A 46 -2.85 23.64 4.29
CA THR A 46 -3.07 23.27 5.70
C THR A 46 -3.05 21.75 5.81
N THR A 47 -2.37 21.21 6.81
CA THR A 47 -2.33 19.76 7.07
C THR A 47 -3.74 19.18 7.24
N PRO A 48 -4.13 18.16 6.45
CA PRO A 48 -5.40 17.45 6.66
C PRO A 48 -5.45 16.78 8.05
N GLU A 49 -6.63 16.78 8.68
CA GLU A 49 -6.81 16.24 10.06
C GLU A 49 -6.40 14.77 10.18
N ASN A 50 -6.64 13.98 9.14
CA ASN A 50 -6.33 12.54 9.09
C ASN A 50 -5.04 12.22 8.31
N ALA A 51 -4.12 13.18 8.18
CA ALA A 51 -2.88 12.97 7.46
C ALA A 51 -2.00 11.90 8.14
N ASP A 52 -1.83 10.74 7.50
CA ASP A 52 -0.89 9.72 7.94
C ASP A 52 0.52 9.99 7.37
N PHE A 53 1.40 10.50 8.22
CA PHE A 53 2.81 10.75 7.91
C PHE A 53 3.70 9.51 8.03
N SER A 54 3.17 8.39 8.54
CA SER A 54 3.92 7.16 8.74
C SER A 54 3.88 6.23 7.52
N THR A 55 2.97 6.44 6.56
CA THR A 55 2.83 5.60 5.37
C THR A 55 4.14 5.37 4.63
N LYS A 56 4.95 6.43 4.43
CA LYS A 56 6.23 6.31 3.73
C LYS A 56 7.18 5.31 4.42
N ALA A 57 7.21 5.32 5.76
CA ALA A 57 8.01 4.37 6.54
C ALA A 57 7.42 2.95 6.46
N GLN A 58 6.09 2.82 6.52
CA GLN A 58 5.40 1.54 6.37
C GLN A 58 5.64 0.91 4.98
N VAL A 59 5.58 1.71 3.91
CA VAL A 59 5.89 1.27 2.53
C VAL A 59 7.33 0.78 2.44
N LYS A 60 8.29 1.52 3.03
CA LYS A 60 9.69 1.06 3.09
C LYS A 60 9.82 -0.26 3.84
N ALA A 61 9.16 -0.40 4.99
CA ALA A 61 9.18 -1.64 5.75
C ALA A 61 8.59 -2.81 4.94
N TRP A 62 7.49 -2.59 4.22
CA TRP A 62 6.84 -3.60 3.38
C TRP A 62 7.75 -4.10 2.25
N VAL A 63 8.47 -3.20 1.57
CA VAL A 63 9.49 -3.54 0.56
C VAL A 63 10.56 -4.49 1.13
N TYR A 64 10.88 -4.38 2.41
CA TYR A 64 11.83 -5.25 3.11
C TYR A 64 11.19 -6.43 3.86
N GLY A 65 9.98 -6.85 3.45
CA GLY A 65 9.30 -8.03 4.01
C GLY A 65 8.37 -7.74 5.20
N GLY A 66 8.17 -6.48 5.54
CA GLY A 66 7.21 -6.05 6.57
C GLY A 66 5.74 -6.25 6.15
N ALA A 67 4.84 -5.92 7.07
CA ALA A 67 3.40 -5.94 6.83
C ALA A 67 2.97 -4.84 5.84
N ILE A 68 1.82 -5.05 5.18
CA ILE A 68 1.20 -4.06 4.29
C ILE A 68 0.89 -2.76 5.07
N PRO A 69 1.05 -1.56 4.46
CA PRO A 69 0.66 -0.31 5.11
C PRO A 69 -0.81 -0.29 5.50
N LYS A 70 -1.14 0.41 6.59
CA LYS A 70 -2.52 0.54 7.08
C LYS A 70 -3.40 1.43 6.19
N SER A 71 -2.78 2.37 5.49
CA SER A 71 -3.45 3.37 4.67
C SER A 71 -3.72 2.91 3.24
N VAL A 72 -4.05 1.61 3.05
CA VAL A 72 -4.42 1.08 1.74
C VAL A 72 -5.80 1.59 1.32
N LEU A 73 -5.90 2.04 0.06
CA LEU A 73 -7.11 2.62 -0.53
C LEU A 73 -8.13 1.57 -0.97
N ASN A 74 -7.68 0.40 -1.43
CA ASN A 74 -8.57 -0.68 -1.85
C ASN A 74 -8.04 -2.05 -1.38
N TYR A 75 -8.89 -2.79 -0.66
CA TYR A 75 -8.62 -4.14 -0.16
C TYR A 75 -9.28 -5.25 -1.00
N GLU A 76 -10.16 -4.94 -1.95
CA GLU A 76 -10.87 -5.93 -2.78
C GLU A 76 -9.95 -7.00 -3.40
N PRO A 77 -8.79 -6.65 -4.01
CA PRO A 77 -7.90 -7.64 -4.61
C PRO A 77 -7.30 -8.60 -3.56
N LEU A 78 -7.00 -8.08 -2.38
CA LEU A 78 -6.46 -8.86 -1.25
C LEU A 78 -7.54 -9.78 -0.67
N ILE A 79 -8.76 -9.27 -0.55
CA ILE A 79 -9.93 -10.04 -0.09
C ILE A 79 -10.22 -11.17 -1.08
N ASP A 80 -10.20 -10.90 -2.39
CA ASP A 80 -10.41 -11.90 -3.43
C ASP A 80 -9.35 -13.00 -3.42
N GLU A 81 -8.09 -12.64 -3.16
CA GLU A 81 -7.00 -13.61 -3.02
C GLU A 81 -7.19 -14.50 -1.79
N ILE A 82 -7.46 -13.90 -0.62
CA ILE A 82 -7.72 -14.63 0.63
C ILE A 82 -8.94 -15.56 0.46
N ASN A 83 -10.02 -15.08 -0.17
CA ASN A 83 -11.21 -15.89 -0.41
C ASN A 83 -10.93 -17.09 -1.32
N LYS A 84 -10.06 -16.95 -2.32
CA LYS A 84 -9.61 -18.07 -3.16
C LYS A 84 -8.81 -19.08 -2.36
N GLU A 85 -7.94 -18.64 -1.47
CA GLU A 85 -7.16 -19.54 -0.59
C GLU A 85 -8.06 -20.30 0.38
N ILE A 86 -8.99 -19.60 1.05
CA ILE A 86 -9.98 -20.22 1.95
C ILE A 86 -10.78 -21.29 1.20
N LYS A 87 -11.26 -20.98 -0.01
CA LYS A 87 -12.03 -21.94 -0.83
C LYS A 87 -11.23 -23.21 -1.13
N LYS A 88 -9.97 -23.07 -1.57
CA LYS A 88 -9.09 -24.22 -1.85
C LYS A 88 -8.90 -25.11 -0.61
N LEU A 89 -8.74 -24.50 0.56
CA LEU A 89 -8.59 -25.22 1.82
C LEU A 89 -9.90 -25.91 2.26
N SER A 90 -11.04 -25.26 2.06
CA SER A 90 -12.35 -25.82 2.40
C SER A 90 -12.79 -26.98 1.51
N GLU A 91 -12.36 -27.00 0.24
CA GLU A 91 -12.67 -28.08 -0.71
C GLU A 91 -11.69 -29.26 -0.61
N ALA A 92 -10.56 -29.08 0.08
CA ALA A 92 -9.56 -30.13 0.32
C ALA A 92 -9.87 -31.01 1.55
N THR A 93 -10.99 -30.76 2.24
CA THR A 93 -11.45 -31.50 3.43
C THR A 93 -12.70 -32.30 3.10
#